data_AF-A0AA96UC14-F1
#
_entry.id   AF-A0AA96UC14-F1
#
_cell.length_a   1.000
_cell.length_b   1.000
_cell.length_c   1.000
_cell.angle_alpha   90.00
_cell.angle_beta   90.00
_cell.angle_gamma   90.00
#
_symmetry.space_group_name_H-M   'P 1'
#
loop_
_entity.id
_entity.type
_entity.pdbx_description
1 polymer ?
#
loop_
_entity_poly.entity_id
_entity_poly.type
_entity_poly.pdbx_seq_one_letter_code
_entity_poly.pdbx_strand_id
1 'polypeptide(L)'
;MYVCMCHAVTEAQVKQKIDEGASTPRQIAQGCRAGTDCGSCVRRIQALLGEHGARPCPTARLAERLGLADPGAAPEGAPRAA
;
A
#
# COMPACT_ATOMS: atom_id res chain seq x y z
N MET A 1 -11.43 9.65 5.51
CA MET A 1 -11.59 10.01 4.07
C MET A 1 -11.99 8.77 3.28
N TYR A 2 -12.63 8.90 2.11
CA TYR A 2 -12.80 7.76 1.18
C TYR A 2 -11.50 7.52 0.39
N VAL A 3 -11.10 6.26 0.30
CA VAL A 3 -9.94 5.82 -0.48
C VAL A 3 -10.38 5.25 -1.84
N CYS A 4 -11.50 4.51 -1.87
CA CYS A 4 -12.06 3.96 -3.11
C CYS A 4 -13.51 4.41 -3.27
N MET A 5 -13.80 5.13 -4.36
CA MET A 5 -15.18 5.58 -4.65
C MET A 5 -16.05 4.46 -5.23
N CYS A 6 -15.49 3.55 -6.06
CA CYS A 6 -16.26 2.48 -6.70
C CYS A 6 -16.92 1.51 -5.71
N HIS A 7 -16.25 1.28 -4.57
CA HIS A 7 -16.73 0.36 -3.53
C HIS A 7 -16.98 1.06 -2.19
N ALA A 8 -17.02 2.40 -2.18
CA ALA A 8 -17.21 3.24 -1.00
C ALA A 8 -16.33 2.82 0.20
N VAL A 9 -15.04 2.56 -0.06
CA VAL A 9 -14.09 2.13 0.98
C VAL A 9 -13.42 3.34 1.59
N THR A 10 -13.49 3.42 2.91
CA THR A 10 -12.90 4.48 3.72
C THR A 10 -11.46 4.16 4.13
N GLU A 11 -10.69 5.20 4.43
CA GLU A 11 -9.34 5.07 4.95
C GLU A 11 -9.33 4.30 6.28
N ALA A 12 -10.35 4.48 7.12
CA ALA A 12 -10.50 3.73 8.37
C ALA A 12 -10.64 2.23 8.12
N GLN A 13 -11.43 1.82 7.12
CA GLN A 13 -11.55 0.41 6.75
C GLN A 13 -10.24 -0.15 6.20
N VAL A 14 -9.50 0.63 5.39
CA VAL A 14 -8.18 0.22 4.91
C VAL A 14 -7.22 0.03 6.07
N LYS A 15 -7.13 1.00 7.00
CA LYS A 15 -6.29 0.92 8.21
C LYS A 15 -6.64 -0.27 9.08
N GLN A 16 -7.94 -0.51 9.33
CA GLN A 16 -8.38 -1.69 10.06
C GLN A 16 -7.89 -2.99 9.41
N LYS A 17 -7.92 -3.11 8.08
CA LYS A 17 -7.37 -4.30 7.40
C LYS A 17 -5.85 -4.41 7.52
N ILE A 18 -5.14 -3.28 7.54
CA ILE A 18 -3.70 -3.26 7.80
C ILE A 18 -3.41 -3.75 9.22
N ASP A 19 -4.18 -3.29 10.21
CA ASP A 19 -4.07 -3.70 11.61
C ASP A 19 -4.42 -5.20 11.79
N GLU A 20 -5.35 -5.72 11.00
CA GLU A 20 -5.66 -7.15 10.91
C GLU A 20 -4.54 -7.98 10.23
N GLY A 21 -3.49 -7.34 9.70
CA GLY A 21 -2.31 -7.99 9.11
C GLY A 21 -2.21 -7.92 7.58
N ALA A 22 -3.05 -7.13 6.91
CA ALA A 22 -2.92 -6.92 5.47
C ALA A 22 -1.65 -6.10 5.16
N SER A 23 -0.75 -6.70 4.38
CA SER A 23 0.51 -6.09 3.93
C SER A 23 0.56 -5.85 2.42
N THR A 24 -0.51 -6.16 1.70
CA THR A 24 -0.59 -5.99 0.24
C THR A 24 -1.93 -5.42 -0.21
N PRO A 25 -1.97 -4.65 -1.32
CA PRO A 25 -3.24 -4.17 -1.87
C PRO A 25 -4.22 -5.29 -2.22
N ARG A 26 -3.69 -6.48 -2.56
CA ARG A 26 -4.48 -7.66 -2.88
C ARG A 26 -5.21 -8.22 -1.65
N GLN A 27 -4.57 -8.19 -0.47
CA GLN A 27 -5.22 -8.54 0.79
C GLN A 27 -6.29 -7.51 1.19
N ILE A 28 -6.03 -6.21 0.96
CA ILE A 28 -7.04 -5.16 1.13
C ILE A 28 -8.25 -5.40 0.21
N ALA A 29 -8.00 -5.78 -1.05
CA ALA A 29 -9.04 -6.11 -2.02
C ALA A 29 -9.88 -7.33 -1.59
N GLN A 30 -9.27 -8.35 -0.99
CA GLN A 30 -10.01 -9.51 -0.45
C GLN A 30 -10.97 -9.12 0.67
N GLY A 31 -10.59 -8.16 1.53
CA GLY A 31 -11.41 -7.70 2.64
C GLY A 31 -12.44 -6.61 2.29
N CYS A 32 -12.13 -5.74 1.32
CA CYS A 32 -12.90 -4.51 1.06
C CYS A 32 -13.32 -4.31 -0.40
N ARG A 33 -12.84 -5.16 -1.33
CA ARG A 33 -12.91 -4.97 -2.79
C ARG A 33 -12.21 -3.71 -3.34
N ALA A 34 -11.51 -2.96 -2.50
CA ALA A 34 -10.79 -1.77 -2.97
C ALA A 34 -9.73 -2.16 -4.02
N GLY A 35 -9.74 -1.49 -5.16
CA GLY A 35 -8.77 -1.72 -6.25
C GLY A 35 -9.14 -2.81 -7.25
N THR A 36 -10.36 -3.36 -7.22
CA THR A 36 -10.82 -4.38 -8.19
C THR A 36 -11.59 -3.84 -9.38
N ASP A 37 -11.90 -2.54 -9.40
CA ASP A 37 -12.62 -1.87 -10.49
C ASP A 37 -11.68 -0.89 -11.23
N CYS A 38 -11.94 0.42 -11.23
CA CYS A 38 -11.15 1.40 -11.99
C CYS A 38 -9.68 1.54 -11.54
N GLY A 39 -9.30 0.99 -10.38
CA GLY A 39 -7.91 0.92 -9.91
C GLY A 39 -7.27 2.23 -9.43
N SER A 40 -7.94 3.39 -9.52
CA SER A 40 -7.37 4.70 -9.13
C SER A 40 -6.91 4.76 -7.67
N CYS A 41 -7.59 4.03 -6.78
CA CYS A 41 -7.27 3.95 -5.36
C CYS A 41 -6.01 3.13 -5.03
N VAL A 42 -5.47 2.32 -5.95
CA VAL A 42 -4.41 1.35 -5.66
C VAL A 42 -3.11 2.03 -5.20
N ARG A 43 -2.73 3.16 -5.82
CA ARG A 43 -1.55 3.93 -5.41
C ARG A 43 -1.69 4.51 -3.99
N ARG A 44 -2.89 5.00 -3.64
CA ARG A 44 -3.17 5.51 -2.29
C ARG A 44 -3.14 4.39 -1.26
N ILE A 45 -3.70 3.22 -1.58
CA ILE A 45 -3.64 2.02 -0.72
C ILE A 45 -2.18 1.59 -0.50
N GLN A 46 -1.35 1.60 -1.54
CA GLN A 46 0.08 1.29 -1.44
C GLN A 46 0.83 2.28 -0.55
N ALA A 47 0.49 3.57 -0.63
CA ALA A 47 1.06 4.59 0.27
C ALA A 47 0.68 4.30 1.72
N LEU A 48 -0.61 4.07 2.01
CA LEU A 48 -1.09 3.71 3.36
C LEU A 48 -0.42 2.45 3.90
N LEU A 49 -0.22 1.45 3.05
CA LEU A 49 0.53 0.24 3.41
C LEU A 49 2.00 0.56 3.74
N GLY A 50 2.65 1.40 2.94
CA GLY A 50 4.03 1.85 3.19
C GLY A 50 4.18 2.66 4.48
N GLU A 51 3.24 3.56 4.76
CA GLU A 51 3.17 4.35 6.01
C GLU A 51 3.10 3.44 7.26
N HIS A 52 2.47 2.27 7.14
CA HIS A 52 2.33 1.28 8.21
C HIS A 52 3.44 0.19 8.19
N GLY A 53 4.53 0.41 7.46
CA GLY A 53 5.68 -0.52 7.43
C GLY A 53 5.45 -1.80 6.61
N ALA A 54 4.39 -1.86 5.80
CA ALA A 54 4.21 -2.97 4.86
C ALA A 54 5.25 -2.91 3.73
N ARG A 55 5.50 -4.07 3.12
CA ARG A 55 6.58 -4.24 2.13
C ARG A 55 6.43 -3.20 1.00
N PRO A 56 7.50 -2.44 0.67
CA PRO A 56 7.46 -1.48 -0.42
C PRO A 56 7.09 -2.18 -1.73
N CYS A 57 6.37 -1.45 -2.60
CA CYS A 57 5.89 -2.03 -3.85
C CYS A 57 7.05 -2.60 -4.69
N PRO A 58 6.82 -3.65 -5.50
CA PRO A 58 7.90 -4.29 -6.27
C PRO A 58 8.69 -3.30 -7.14
N THR A 59 8.01 -2.29 -7.69
CA THR A 59 8.61 -1.22 -8.46
C THR A 59 9.54 -0.34 -7.63
N ALA A 60 9.17 0.02 -6.39
CA ALA A 60 10.04 0.77 -5.48
C ALA A 60 11.28 -0.06 -5.09
N ARG A 61 11.09 -1.35 -4.77
CA ARG A 61 12.20 -2.28 -4.51
C ARG A 61 13.14 -2.44 -5.71
N LEU A 62 12.58 -2.46 -6.92
CA LEU A 62 13.38 -2.57 -8.15
C LEU A 62 14.13 -1.26 -8.43
N ALA A 63 13.49 -0.11 -8.25
CA ALA A 63 14.12 1.20 -8.40
C ALA A 63 15.31 1.37 -7.45
N GLU A 64 15.17 0.95 -6.18
CA GLU A 64 16.26 0.92 -5.20
C GLU A 64 17.44 0.05 -5.69
N ARG A 65 17.17 -1.19 -6.10
CA ARG A 65 18.20 -2.12 -6.60
C ARG A 65 18.92 -1.61 -7.85
N LEU A 66 18.27 -0.77 -8.64
CA LEU A 66 18.81 -0.21 -9.87
C LEU A 66 19.46 1.17 -9.66
N GLY A 67 19.46 1.72 -8.44
CA GLY A 67 20.00 3.06 -8.17
C GLY A 67 19.17 4.19 -8.81
N LEU A 68 17.88 3.95 -9.09
CA LEU A 68 16.94 4.87 -9.73
C LEU A 68 16.00 5.54 -8.71
N ALA A 69 16.20 5.33 -7.40
CA ALA A 69 15.34 5.88 -6.38
C ALA A 69 15.63 7.38 -6.19
N ASP A 70 14.58 8.20 -6.32
CA ASP A 70 14.63 9.63 -6.00
C ASP A 70 15.03 9.84 -4.53
N PRO A 71 15.96 10.75 -4.20
CA PRO A 71 16.39 11.01 -2.81
C PRO A 71 15.27 11.57 -1.92
N GLY A 72 14.13 11.96 -2.49
CA GLY A 72 12.92 12.39 -1.76
C GLY A 72 11.93 11.27 -1.44
N ALA A 73 12.14 10.05 -1.94
CA ALA A 73 11.26 8.91 -1.72
C ALA A 73 11.91 7.91 -0.74
N ALA A 74 12.28 8.37 0.45
CA ALA A 74 12.76 7.46 1.49
C ALA A 74 11.62 6.51 1.90
N PRO A 75 11.77 5.18 1.78
CA PRO A 75 10.92 4.26 2.50
C PRO A 75 11.46 4.17 3.93
N GLU A 76 10.90 4.95 4.86
CA GLU A 76 11.08 4.72 6.29
C GLU A 76 10.43 3.38 6.64
N GLY A 77 11.20 2.29 6.59
CA GLY A 77 10.72 0.95 6.91
C GLY A 77 11.38 -0.16 6.10
N ALA A 78 12.71 -0.25 6.14
CA ALA A 78 13.37 -1.50 5.77
C ALA A 78 12.96 -2.59 6.78
N PRO A 79 12.41 -3.75 6.35
CA PRO A 79 12.21 -4.86 7.26
C PRO A 79 13.57 -5.38 7.72
N ARG A 80 13.84 -5.37 9.04
CA ARG A 80 14.97 -6.10 9.63
C ARG A 80 14.75 -7.59 9.33
N ALA A 81 15.52 -8.13 8.40
CA ALA A 81 15.61 -9.56 8.18
C ALA A 81 16.29 -10.21 9.40
N ALA A 82 15.63 -11.21 9.99
CA ALA A 82 16.25 -12.20 10.87
C ALA A 82 16.62 -13.44 10.03
#